data_AF-A0A376ADI7-F1
#
_entry.id   AF-A0A376ADI7-F1
#
_cell.length_a   1.000
_cell.length_b   1.000
_cell.length_c   1.000
_cell.angle_alpha   90.00
_cell.angle_beta   90.00
_cell.angle_gamma   90.00
#
_symmetry.space_group_name_H-M   'P 1'
#
loop_
_entity.id
_entity.type
_entity.pdbx_description
1 polymer ?
#
loop_
_entity_poly.entity_id
_entity_poly.type
_entity_poly.pdbx_seq_one_letter_code
_entity_poly.pdbx_strand_id
1 'polypeptide(L)'
;MGKDYDPAFEEKRQTAEEESKAYRDELEQLPTVELKARIADARKREAEIIAASKKRLEDERFYNQPESTADFKYWAKLSYWSLEEIVALSLGRDPRKVNWQIIGRFHLESEFVAEYSQRNTIVSRAKTMGQLWDQTIPFMAIAWARRMRFDFPEELASEIESLGIQIADWKSLYDQKQKALSDLESALAEEREKYLQAMQHNSKFLDEYSAKANSTIDGYQIKVERMKAEIADLSDALNQKQKCGSDAPNRDVGTRERDSLLKLVLGMAIDGYGFDVKAARSPTARELSDHLQRLGLSLSDDTIRAYLNEAKALLPGDLPE
;
A
#
# COMPACT_ATOMS: atom_id res chain seq x y z
N MET A 1 82.14 47.95 -9.40
CA MET A 1 81.28 46.82 -9.80
C MET A 1 81.79 46.30 -11.13
N GLY A 2 82.85 45.48 -11.09
CA GLY A 2 83.43 44.87 -12.29
C GLY A 2 82.61 43.65 -12.65
N LYS A 3 82.10 43.59 -13.87
CA LYS A 3 81.57 42.34 -14.43
C LYS A 3 82.78 41.45 -14.69
N ASP A 4 82.82 40.29 -14.04
CA ASP A 4 83.74 39.21 -14.40
C ASP A 4 83.45 38.85 -15.86
N TYR A 5 84.34 39.30 -16.74
CA TYR A 5 84.33 39.02 -18.16
C TYR A 5 84.98 37.66 -18.33
N ASP A 6 84.18 36.62 -18.57
CA ASP A 6 84.68 35.28 -18.88
C ASP A 6 84.96 35.19 -20.40
N PRO A 7 86.23 35.29 -20.84
CA PRO A 7 86.58 35.24 -22.26
C PRO A 7 86.17 33.93 -22.94
N ALA A 8 85.98 32.84 -22.19
CA ALA A 8 85.49 31.57 -22.73
C ALA A 8 84.00 31.63 -23.13
N PHE A 9 83.23 32.56 -22.56
CA PHE A 9 81.84 32.79 -22.95
C PHE A 9 81.74 33.60 -24.26
N GLU A 10 82.63 34.55 -24.46
CA GLU A 10 82.70 35.37 -25.68
C GLU A 10 83.10 34.52 -26.89
N GLU A 11 84.09 33.64 -26.73
CA GLU A 11 84.57 32.72 -27.77
C GLU A 11 83.50 31.69 -28.17
N LYS A 12 82.78 31.13 -27.19
CA LYS A 12 81.61 30.25 -27.44
C LYS A 12 80.48 30.97 -28.15
N ARG A 13 80.29 32.26 -27.87
CA ARG A 13 79.25 33.06 -28.52
C ARG A 13 79.63 33.38 -29.97
N GLN A 14 80.88 33.75 -30.23
CA GLN A 14 81.38 34.02 -31.58
C GLN A 14 81.31 32.77 -32.47
N THR A 15 81.78 31.63 -31.97
CA THR A 15 81.68 30.34 -32.68
C THR A 15 80.23 29.95 -32.98
N ALA A 16 79.30 30.11 -32.03
CA ALA A 16 77.87 29.87 -32.26
C ALA A 16 77.24 30.85 -33.27
N GLU A 17 77.69 32.11 -33.31
CA GLU A 17 77.25 33.11 -34.28
C GLU A 17 77.75 32.77 -35.70
N GLU A 18 78.98 32.31 -35.84
CA GLU A 18 79.56 31.83 -37.10
C GLU A 18 78.85 30.56 -37.60
N GLU A 19 78.62 29.59 -36.72
CA GLU A 19 77.88 28.36 -37.04
C GLU A 19 76.42 28.66 -37.44
N SER A 20 75.74 29.56 -36.73
CA SER A 20 74.37 29.97 -37.08
C SER A 20 74.33 30.69 -38.43
N LYS A 21 75.36 31.48 -38.77
CA LYS A 21 75.43 32.19 -40.05
C LYS A 21 75.67 31.20 -41.20
N ALA A 22 76.63 30.30 -41.05
CA ALA A 22 76.91 29.24 -42.03
C ALA A 22 75.66 28.38 -42.30
N TYR A 23 74.91 28.03 -41.25
CA TYR A 23 73.67 27.26 -41.38
C TYR A 23 72.54 28.03 -42.08
N ARG A 24 72.45 29.36 -41.92
CA ARG A 24 71.50 30.20 -42.68
C ARG A 24 71.85 30.25 -44.17
N ASP A 25 73.12 30.46 -44.48
CA ASP A 25 73.61 30.51 -45.85
C ASP A 25 73.37 29.16 -46.57
N GLU A 26 73.52 28.04 -45.86
CA GLU A 26 73.17 26.70 -46.36
C GLU A 26 71.66 26.58 -46.67
N LEU A 27 70.79 27.06 -45.78
CA LEU A 27 69.34 27.00 -45.96
C LEU A 27 68.83 27.88 -47.10
N GLU A 28 69.46 29.04 -47.35
CA GLU A 28 69.10 29.94 -48.46
C GLU A 28 69.45 29.36 -49.84
N GLN A 29 70.46 28.50 -49.92
CA GLN A 29 70.88 27.85 -51.16
C GLN A 29 70.08 26.56 -51.48
N LEU A 30 69.31 26.03 -50.52
CA LEU A 30 68.56 24.78 -50.71
C LEU A 30 67.28 24.97 -51.55
N PRO A 31 66.91 23.98 -52.39
CA PRO A 31 65.63 23.98 -53.11
C PRO A 31 64.42 23.98 -52.15
N THR A 32 63.34 24.68 -52.54
CA THR A 32 62.14 24.85 -51.71
C THR A 32 61.45 23.55 -51.26
N VAL A 33 61.58 22.47 -52.03
CA VAL A 33 61.05 21.13 -51.69
C VAL A 33 61.84 20.51 -50.54
N GLU A 34 63.17 20.62 -50.58
CA GLU A 34 64.07 20.07 -49.57
C GLU A 34 64.02 20.90 -48.27
N LEU A 35 63.85 22.22 -48.39
CA LEU A 35 63.60 23.09 -47.25
C LEU A 35 62.30 22.74 -46.51
N LYS A 36 61.20 22.45 -47.25
CA LYS A 36 59.93 21.98 -46.65
C LYS A 36 60.09 20.63 -45.95
N ALA A 37 60.86 19.70 -46.53
CA ALA A 37 61.16 18.40 -45.92
C ALA A 37 61.95 18.58 -44.61
N ARG A 38 63.00 19.41 -44.60
CA ARG A 38 63.76 19.73 -43.39
C ARG A 38 62.89 20.39 -42.31
N ILE A 39 61.96 21.28 -42.68
CA ILE A 39 61.00 21.86 -41.72
C ILE A 39 60.07 20.80 -41.14
N ALA A 40 59.56 19.88 -41.97
CA ALA A 40 58.70 18.79 -41.51
C ALA A 40 59.44 17.86 -40.53
N ASP A 41 60.68 17.49 -40.84
CA ASP A 41 61.52 16.67 -39.98
C ASP A 41 61.89 17.40 -38.67
N ALA A 42 62.22 18.69 -38.73
CA ALA A 42 62.50 19.49 -37.54
C ALA A 42 61.26 19.58 -36.63
N ARG A 43 60.08 19.83 -37.20
CA ARG A 43 58.81 19.84 -36.45
C ARG A 43 58.51 18.47 -35.85
N LYS A 44 58.80 17.38 -36.56
CA LYS A 44 58.63 16.03 -36.04
C LYS A 44 59.54 15.78 -34.84
N ARG A 45 60.83 16.14 -34.93
CA ARG A 45 61.78 16.01 -33.81
C ARG A 45 61.37 16.88 -32.62
N GLU A 46 60.97 18.12 -32.86
CA GLU A 46 60.49 19.01 -31.81
C GLU A 46 59.23 18.46 -31.14
N ALA A 47 58.27 17.94 -31.91
CA ALA A 47 57.09 17.28 -31.38
C ALA A 47 57.44 16.02 -30.57
N GLU A 48 58.40 15.21 -31.02
CA GLU A 48 58.91 14.04 -30.30
C GLU A 48 59.55 14.44 -28.96
N ILE A 49 60.35 15.51 -28.93
CA ILE A 49 60.98 16.03 -27.71
C ILE A 49 59.91 16.55 -26.73
N ILE A 50 58.92 17.29 -27.24
CA ILE A 50 57.81 17.80 -26.42
C ILE A 50 56.98 16.63 -25.87
N ALA A 51 56.66 15.64 -26.71
CA ALA A 51 55.91 14.45 -26.30
C ALA A 51 56.68 13.63 -25.25
N ALA A 52 57.98 13.43 -25.44
CA ALA A 52 58.84 12.74 -24.46
C ALA A 52 58.91 13.50 -23.14
N SER A 53 59.04 14.83 -23.19
CA SER A 53 59.05 15.68 -21.99
C SER A 53 57.70 15.65 -21.26
N LYS A 54 56.59 15.72 -22.00
CA LYS A 54 55.24 15.58 -21.43
C LYS A 54 55.04 14.22 -20.79
N LYS A 55 55.45 13.14 -21.45
CA LYS A 55 55.37 11.78 -20.92
C LYS A 55 56.16 11.65 -19.62
N ARG A 56 57.39 12.16 -19.58
CA ARG A 56 58.20 12.15 -18.35
C ARG A 56 57.50 12.90 -17.21
N LEU A 57 56.98 14.09 -17.47
CA LEU A 57 56.24 14.87 -16.48
C LEU A 57 54.99 14.13 -16.00
N GLU A 58 54.28 13.45 -16.91
CA GLU A 58 53.11 12.63 -16.61
C GLU A 58 53.46 11.43 -15.72
N ASP A 59 54.55 10.73 -16.03
CA ASP A 59 55.07 9.61 -15.23
C ASP A 59 55.50 10.07 -13.81
N GLU A 60 56.01 11.30 -13.67
CA GLU A 60 56.37 11.91 -12.39
C GLU A 60 55.15 12.31 -11.54
N ARG A 61 53.93 12.39 -12.10
CA ARG A 61 52.73 12.78 -11.34
C ARG A 61 52.36 11.72 -10.30
N PHE A 62 51.82 12.17 -9.17
CA PHE A 62 51.52 11.31 -8.02
C PHE A 62 50.60 10.12 -8.35
N TYR A 63 49.64 10.28 -9.27
CA TYR A 63 48.69 9.21 -9.64
C TYR A 63 49.29 8.15 -10.58
N ASN A 64 50.49 8.36 -11.12
CA ASN A 64 51.23 7.35 -11.88
C ASN A 64 52.30 6.65 -11.05
N GLN A 65 52.50 7.07 -9.80
CA GLN A 65 53.42 6.41 -8.89
C GLN A 65 52.88 5.04 -8.43
N PRO A 66 53.77 4.07 -8.14
CA PRO A 66 53.38 2.75 -7.62
C PRO A 66 52.54 2.84 -6.35
N GLU A 67 52.72 3.88 -5.54
CA GLU A 67 51.92 4.11 -4.33
C GLU A 67 50.43 4.36 -4.62
N SER A 68 50.09 4.79 -5.84
CA SER A 68 48.72 5.06 -6.26
C SER A 68 48.05 3.86 -6.93
N THR A 69 48.71 2.70 -7.02
CA THR A 69 48.08 1.48 -7.53
C THR A 69 47.10 0.91 -6.52
N ALA A 70 45.95 0.41 -6.99
CA ALA A 70 44.94 -0.17 -6.11
C ALA A 70 45.39 -1.50 -5.50
N ASP A 71 45.11 -1.71 -4.21
CA ASP A 71 45.17 -3.04 -3.59
C ASP A 71 43.90 -3.82 -3.96
N PHE A 72 43.98 -4.61 -5.05
CA PHE A 72 42.84 -5.37 -5.53
C PHE A 72 42.27 -6.36 -4.51
N LYS A 73 43.10 -6.93 -3.61
CA LYS A 73 42.64 -7.83 -2.55
C LYS A 73 41.78 -7.12 -1.52
N TYR A 74 42.10 -5.86 -1.23
CA TYR A 74 41.28 -5.02 -0.38
C TYR A 74 39.98 -4.62 -1.09
N TRP A 75 40.07 -4.10 -2.31
CA TRP A 75 38.93 -3.57 -3.05
C TRP A 75 37.92 -4.64 -3.47
N ALA A 76 38.37 -5.86 -3.73
CA ALA A 76 37.51 -6.99 -4.06
C ALA A 76 36.62 -7.44 -2.87
N LYS A 77 37.03 -7.16 -1.62
CA LYS A 77 36.27 -7.53 -0.40
C LYS A 77 35.20 -6.51 0.01
N LEU A 78 35.16 -5.34 -0.63
CA LEU A 78 34.19 -4.31 -0.26
C LEU A 78 32.78 -4.71 -0.69
N SER A 79 31.79 -4.38 0.12
CA SER A 79 30.39 -4.71 -0.16
C SER A 79 29.82 -3.95 -1.35
N TYR A 80 30.34 -2.75 -1.62
CA TYR A 80 29.96 -1.90 -2.74
C TYR A 80 31.12 -1.01 -3.17
N TRP A 81 31.03 -0.53 -4.40
CA TRP A 81 31.81 0.55 -4.98
C TRP A 81 30.87 1.67 -5.41
N SER A 82 31.32 2.90 -5.21
CA SER A 82 30.79 4.08 -5.85
C SER A 82 31.16 4.13 -7.33
N LEU A 83 30.47 4.99 -8.08
CA LEU A 83 30.74 5.18 -9.50
C LEU A 83 32.15 5.70 -9.76
N GLU A 84 32.68 6.59 -8.91
CA GLU A 84 34.06 7.06 -9.02
C GLU A 84 35.08 5.96 -8.72
N GLU A 85 34.79 5.09 -7.74
CA GLU A 85 35.65 3.95 -7.42
C GLU A 85 35.70 2.95 -8.59
N ILE A 86 34.58 2.70 -9.27
CA ILE A 86 34.55 1.88 -10.50
C ILE A 86 35.52 2.45 -11.55
N VAL A 87 35.50 3.78 -11.76
CA VAL A 87 36.37 4.43 -12.74
C VAL A 87 37.84 4.32 -12.32
N ALA A 88 38.18 4.67 -11.08
CA ALA A 88 39.55 4.61 -10.58
C ALA A 88 40.12 3.17 -10.61
N LEU A 89 39.33 2.18 -10.19
CA LEU A 89 39.72 0.77 -10.21
C LEU A 89 39.88 0.23 -11.63
N SER A 90 39.07 0.69 -12.58
CA SER A 90 39.22 0.31 -13.99
C SER A 90 40.53 0.79 -14.61
N LEU A 91 41.11 1.86 -14.05
CA LEU A 91 42.44 2.37 -14.40
C LEU A 91 43.57 1.74 -13.55
N GLY A 92 43.24 0.78 -12.67
CA GLY A 92 44.19 0.15 -11.75
C GLY A 92 44.73 1.09 -10.68
N ARG A 93 44.00 2.16 -10.35
CA ARG A 93 44.42 3.17 -9.36
C ARG A 93 43.57 3.10 -8.10
N ASP A 94 44.17 3.43 -6.95
CA ASP A 94 43.49 3.50 -5.66
C ASP A 94 42.55 4.71 -5.62
N PRO A 95 41.23 4.52 -5.54
CA PRO A 95 40.24 5.59 -5.45
C PRO A 95 40.46 6.58 -4.30
N ARG A 96 41.12 6.15 -3.21
CA ARG A 96 41.43 7.04 -2.07
C ARG A 96 42.44 8.12 -2.42
N LYS A 97 43.32 7.84 -3.37
CA LYS A 97 44.37 8.75 -3.84
C LYS A 97 44.00 9.40 -5.17
N VAL A 98 43.33 8.65 -6.03
CA VAL A 98 42.96 9.05 -7.39
C VAL A 98 41.44 9.15 -7.49
N ASN A 99 40.91 10.33 -7.16
CA ASN A 99 39.51 10.68 -7.37
C ASN A 99 39.41 12.02 -8.12
N TRP A 100 38.21 12.31 -8.64
CA TRP A 100 38.00 13.48 -9.50
C TRP A 100 38.31 14.80 -8.78
N GLN A 101 38.05 14.89 -7.48
CA GLN A 101 38.33 16.09 -6.69
C GLN A 101 39.82 16.43 -6.66
N ILE A 102 40.69 15.41 -6.61
CA ILE A 102 42.14 15.61 -6.55
C ILE A 102 42.74 15.82 -7.95
N ILE A 103 42.29 15.04 -8.96
CA ILE A 103 42.91 15.03 -10.29
C ILE A 103 42.28 16.02 -11.28
N GLY A 104 41.06 16.48 -11.06
CA GLY A 104 40.29 17.28 -12.02
C GLY A 104 40.97 18.61 -12.41
N ARG A 105 41.85 19.14 -11.56
CA ARG A 105 42.68 20.32 -11.87
C ARG A 105 43.64 20.12 -13.04
N PHE A 106 43.97 18.87 -13.38
CA PHE A 106 44.93 18.54 -14.45
C PHE A 106 44.26 18.10 -15.76
N HIS A 107 42.93 18.23 -15.90
CA HIS A 107 42.17 17.70 -17.04
C HIS A 107 42.59 18.25 -18.41
N LEU A 108 43.23 19.43 -18.47
CA LEU A 108 43.72 20.03 -19.72
C LEU A 108 45.14 19.58 -20.09
N GLU A 109 45.90 19.07 -19.13
CA GLU A 109 47.33 18.79 -19.28
C GLU A 109 47.66 17.30 -19.34
N SER A 110 46.80 16.47 -18.74
CA SER A 110 47.03 15.05 -18.54
C SER A 110 46.10 14.21 -19.40
N GLU A 111 46.71 13.31 -20.18
CA GLU A 111 46.00 12.28 -20.94
C GLU A 111 45.28 11.30 -20.00
N PHE A 112 45.89 10.97 -18.85
CA PHE A 112 45.29 10.11 -17.83
C PHE A 112 43.99 10.69 -17.28
N VAL A 113 43.96 11.99 -16.95
CA VAL A 113 42.74 12.64 -16.43
C VAL A 113 41.66 12.75 -17.50
N ALA A 114 42.05 12.94 -18.77
CA ALA A 114 41.12 12.89 -19.88
C ALA A 114 40.47 11.49 -20.01
N GLU A 115 41.25 10.42 -19.90
CA GLU A 115 40.73 9.04 -19.89
C GLU A 115 39.80 8.79 -18.70
N TYR A 116 40.18 9.23 -17.50
CA TYR A 116 39.33 9.15 -16.31
C TYR A 116 37.97 9.83 -16.54
N SER A 117 37.95 11.04 -17.11
CA SER A 117 36.72 11.78 -17.41
C SER A 117 35.83 11.06 -18.43
N GLN A 118 36.44 10.47 -19.47
CA GLN A 118 35.71 9.68 -20.46
C GLN A 118 35.05 8.45 -19.83
N ARG A 119 35.80 7.69 -19.03
CA ARG A 119 35.30 6.52 -18.30
C ARG A 119 34.19 6.92 -17.31
N ASN A 120 34.36 8.03 -16.60
CA ASN A 120 33.33 8.56 -15.69
C ASN A 120 32.03 8.94 -16.42
N THR A 121 32.13 9.47 -17.64
CA THR A 121 30.94 9.75 -18.47
C THR A 121 30.19 8.48 -18.82
N ILE A 122 30.90 7.40 -19.17
CA ILE A 122 30.29 6.09 -19.49
C ILE A 122 29.57 5.53 -18.25
N VAL A 123 30.26 5.49 -17.11
CA VAL A 123 29.71 4.98 -15.84
C VAL A 123 28.52 5.81 -15.37
N SER A 124 28.59 7.13 -15.46
CA SER A 124 27.48 8.04 -15.13
C SER A 124 26.25 7.81 -16.01
N ARG A 125 26.45 7.59 -17.32
CA ARG A 125 25.34 7.26 -18.22
C ARG A 125 24.77 5.87 -17.95
N ALA A 126 25.59 4.90 -17.58
CA ALA A 126 25.13 3.59 -17.16
C ALA A 126 24.26 3.65 -15.89
N LYS A 127 24.57 4.56 -14.95
CA LYS A 127 23.68 4.88 -13.82
C LYS A 127 22.34 5.44 -14.31
N THR A 128 22.34 6.44 -15.20
CA THR A 128 21.10 7.01 -15.75
C THR A 128 20.22 5.96 -16.43
N MET A 129 20.83 4.96 -17.05
CA MET A 129 20.13 3.84 -17.69
C MET A 129 19.76 2.69 -16.72
N GLY A 130 20.02 2.84 -15.43
CA GLY A 130 19.70 1.84 -14.40
C GLY A 130 20.54 0.56 -14.47
N GLN A 131 21.71 0.61 -15.12
CA GLN A 131 22.63 -0.53 -15.23
C GLN A 131 23.61 -0.60 -14.05
N LEU A 132 23.91 0.55 -13.45
CA LEU A 132 24.74 0.71 -12.26
C LEU A 132 24.00 1.59 -11.24
N TRP A 133 24.41 1.50 -9.97
CA TRP A 133 23.86 2.27 -8.86
C TRP A 133 24.96 3.01 -8.10
N ASP A 134 24.58 3.97 -7.26
CA ASP A 134 25.54 4.71 -6.42
C ASP A 134 26.34 3.81 -5.47
N GLN A 135 25.78 2.66 -5.12
CA GLN A 135 26.43 1.60 -4.36
C GLN A 135 26.35 0.31 -5.16
N THR A 136 27.21 0.18 -6.17
CA THR A 136 27.24 -1.01 -7.02
C THR A 136 28.14 -2.07 -6.42
N ILE A 137 27.65 -3.30 -6.34
CA ILE A 137 28.41 -4.44 -5.84
C ILE A 137 29.56 -4.76 -6.83
N PRO A 138 30.79 -5.05 -6.35
CA PRO A 138 31.94 -5.36 -7.20
C PRO A 138 31.65 -6.34 -8.33
N PHE A 139 30.98 -7.45 -8.03
CA PHE A 139 30.63 -8.47 -9.02
C PHE A 139 29.75 -7.92 -10.15
N MET A 140 28.75 -7.10 -9.81
CA MET A 140 27.86 -6.50 -10.80
C MET A 140 28.62 -5.49 -11.69
N ALA A 141 29.54 -4.72 -11.10
CA ALA A 141 30.38 -3.80 -11.85
C ALA A 141 31.27 -4.55 -12.87
N ILE A 142 31.89 -5.66 -12.47
CA ILE A 142 32.70 -6.50 -13.38
C ILE A 142 31.85 -7.16 -14.47
N ALA A 143 30.67 -7.69 -14.12
CA ALA A 143 29.76 -8.28 -15.10
C ALA A 143 29.26 -7.25 -16.13
N TRP A 144 28.91 -6.05 -15.67
CA TRP A 144 28.58 -4.92 -16.53
C TRP A 144 29.76 -4.54 -17.43
N ALA A 145 30.96 -4.45 -16.87
CA ALA A 145 32.15 -4.06 -17.61
C ALA A 145 32.45 -5.04 -18.76
N ARG A 146 32.38 -6.35 -18.50
CA ARG A 146 32.53 -7.38 -19.54
C ARG A 146 31.49 -7.27 -20.64
N ARG A 147 30.23 -7.03 -20.28
CA ARG A 147 29.13 -6.87 -21.25
C ARG A 147 29.33 -5.63 -22.13
N MET A 148 29.81 -4.54 -21.55
CA MET A 148 30.00 -3.27 -22.23
C MET A 148 31.38 -3.11 -22.90
N ARG A 149 32.26 -4.12 -22.78
CA ARG A 149 33.67 -4.06 -23.20
C ARG A 149 34.39 -2.86 -22.57
N PHE A 150 34.13 -2.63 -21.29
CA PHE A 150 34.77 -1.61 -20.49
C PHE A 150 35.97 -2.25 -19.77
N ASP A 151 37.16 -1.71 -20.00
CA ASP A 151 38.41 -2.35 -19.57
C ASP A 151 38.58 -2.31 -18.05
N PHE A 152 38.89 -3.47 -17.47
CA PHE A 152 39.21 -3.64 -16.06
C PHE A 152 40.47 -4.50 -15.90
N PRO A 153 41.29 -4.29 -14.86
CA PRO A 153 42.41 -5.18 -14.58
C PRO A 153 41.96 -6.62 -14.32
N GLU A 154 42.48 -7.58 -15.08
CA GLU A 154 42.22 -9.02 -14.91
C GLU A 154 42.49 -9.52 -13.49
N GLU A 155 43.50 -8.97 -12.82
CA GLU A 155 43.84 -9.30 -11.43
C GLU A 155 42.66 -9.00 -10.48
N LEU A 156 42.01 -7.85 -10.64
CA LEU A 156 40.85 -7.49 -9.83
C LEU A 156 39.65 -8.38 -10.12
N ALA A 157 39.41 -8.68 -11.40
CA ALA A 157 38.34 -9.58 -11.80
C ALA A 157 38.55 -10.99 -11.22
N SER A 158 39.77 -11.51 -11.28
CA SER A 158 40.13 -12.81 -10.72
C SER A 158 40.00 -12.84 -9.20
N GLU A 159 40.40 -11.78 -8.48
CA GLU A 159 40.24 -11.70 -7.03
C GLU A 159 38.76 -11.73 -6.63
N ILE A 160 37.89 -10.97 -7.32
CA ILE A 160 36.44 -10.96 -7.08
C ILE A 160 35.81 -12.33 -7.37
N GLU A 161 36.21 -12.99 -8.46
CA GLU A 161 35.76 -14.34 -8.79
C GLU A 161 36.21 -15.36 -7.75
N SER A 162 37.46 -15.26 -7.28
CA SER A 162 38.05 -16.16 -6.28
C SER A 162 37.41 -16.00 -4.90
N LEU A 163 37.04 -14.76 -4.54
CA LEU A 163 36.36 -14.48 -3.28
C LEU A 163 35.00 -15.19 -3.24
N GLY A 164 34.39 -15.47 -4.41
CA GLY A 164 33.20 -16.31 -4.49
C GLY A 164 32.05 -15.82 -3.59
N ILE A 165 32.04 -14.52 -3.23
CA ILE A 165 31.08 -13.97 -2.27
C ILE A 165 29.73 -13.83 -2.95
N GLN A 166 28.95 -14.91 -2.84
CA GLN A 166 27.73 -14.97 -2.05
C GLN A 166 26.86 -13.70 -2.02
N ILE A 167 26.42 -13.23 -3.18
CA ILE A 167 25.03 -12.77 -3.27
C ILE A 167 24.28 -13.99 -3.72
N ALA A 168 23.83 -14.77 -2.72
CA ALA A 168 23.03 -15.97 -2.86
C ALA A 168 22.26 -15.93 -4.16
N ASP A 169 22.74 -16.69 -5.15
CA ASP A 169 22.24 -16.82 -6.51
C ASP A 169 20.95 -16.03 -6.72
N TRP A 170 21.06 -14.71 -6.85
CA TRP A 170 19.89 -13.84 -6.67
C TRP A 170 18.90 -14.11 -7.80
N LYS A 171 19.41 -14.62 -8.92
CA LYS A 171 18.66 -15.16 -10.03
C LYS A 171 17.92 -16.42 -9.60
N SER A 172 18.56 -17.43 -8.98
CA SER A 172 17.81 -18.57 -8.43
C SER A 172 16.83 -18.19 -7.33
N LEU A 173 17.15 -17.23 -6.45
CA LEU A 173 16.20 -16.72 -5.45
C LEU A 173 15.03 -15.98 -6.10
N TYR A 174 15.30 -15.23 -7.17
CA TYR A 174 14.28 -14.53 -7.95
C TYR A 174 13.42 -15.52 -8.73
N ASP A 175 14.02 -16.49 -9.41
CA ASP A 175 13.34 -17.55 -10.15
C ASP A 175 12.51 -18.43 -9.20
N GLN A 176 13.01 -18.71 -7.98
CA GLN A 176 12.27 -19.39 -6.93
C GLN A 176 11.08 -18.57 -6.44
N LYS A 177 11.25 -17.25 -6.23
CA LYS A 177 10.15 -16.36 -5.89
C LYS A 177 9.11 -16.27 -7.01
N GLN A 178 9.55 -16.21 -8.26
CA GLN A 178 8.66 -16.11 -9.41
C GLN A 178 7.86 -17.40 -9.59
N LYS A 179 8.47 -18.55 -9.35
CA LYS A 179 7.77 -19.83 -9.27
C LYS A 179 6.75 -19.86 -8.12
N ALA A 180 7.15 -19.45 -6.91
CA ALA A 180 6.23 -19.40 -5.76
C ALA A 180 5.04 -18.45 -6.00
N LEU A 181 5.25 -17.32 -6.69
CA LEU A 181 4.18 -16.41 -7.08
C LEU A 181 3.23 -17.07 -8.08
N SER A 182 3.76 -17.72 -9.11
CA SER A 182 2.95 -18.45 -10.09
C SER A 182 2.13 -19.58 -9.43
N ASP A 183 2.74 -20.32 -8.50
CA ASP A 183 2.07 -21.39 -7.77
C ASP A 183 0.95 -20.81 -6.89
N LEU A 184 1.21 -19.70 -6.19
CA LEU A 184 0.21 -19.01 -5.36
C LEU A 184 -0.95 -18.43 -6.20
N GLU A 185 -0.65 -17.84 -7.36
CA GLU A 185 -1.68 -17.34 -8.29
C GLU A 185 -2.57 -18.47 -8.79
N SER A 186 -1.99 -19.63 -9.10
CA SER A 186 -2.77 -20.81 -9.50
C SER A 186 -3.67 -21.32 -8.37
N ALA A 187 -3.15 -21.41 -7.14
CA ALA A 187 -3.94 -21.82 -5.97
C ALA A 187 -5.07 -20.83 -5.66
N LEU A 188 -4.82 -19.52 -5.76
CA LEU A 188 -5.82 -18.47 -5.59
C LEU A 188 -6.90 -18.55 -6.67
N ALA A 189 -6.54 -18.86 -7.92
CA ALA A 189 -7.49 -19.05 -9.00
C ALA A 189 -8.41 -20.25 -8.75
N GLU A 190 -7.85 -21.37 -8.28
CA GLU A 190 -8.64 -22.55 -7.90
C GLU A 190 -9.60 -22.26 -6.73
N GLU A 191 -9.16 -21.52 -5.73
CA GLU A 191 -10.01 -21.15 -4.58
C GLU A 191 -11.13 -20.19 -5.01
N ARG A 192 -10.82 -19.22 -5.88
CA ARG A 192 -11.82 -18.32 -6.47
C ARG A 192 -12.87 -19.09 -7.27
N GLU A 193 -12.46 -20.08 -8.06
CA GLU A 193 -13.38 -20.91 -8.84
C GLU A 193 -14.32 -21.72 -7.93
N LYS A 194 -13.78 -22.34 -6.86
CA LYS A 194 -14.60 -23.05 -5.86
C LYS A 194 -15.61 -22.11 -5.18
N TYR A 195 -15.18 -20.91 -4.84
CA TYR A 195 -16.07 -19.91 -4.24
C TYR A 195 -17.20 -19.49 -5.20
N LEU A 196 -16.88 -19.25 -6.48
CA LEU A 196 -17.87 -18.93 -7.50
C LEU A 196 -18.87 -20.07 -7.70
N GLN A 197 -18.41 -21.32 -7.74
CA GLN A 197 -19.29 -22.48 -7.84
C GLN A 197 -20.21 -22.61 -6.63
N ALA A 198 -19.71 -22.42 -5.42
CA ALA A 198 -20.51 -22.41 -4.20
C ALA A 198 -21.55 -21.28 -4.22
N MET A 199 -21.16 -20.09 -4.68
CA MET A 199 -22.06 -18.94 -4.81
C MET A 199 -23.16 -19.19 -5.85
N GLN A 200 -22.83 -19.77 -7.01
CA GLN A 200 -23.81 -20.16 -8.03
C GLN A 200 -24.77 -21.22 -7.51
N HIS A 201 -24.27 -22.23 -6.79
CA HIS A 201 -25.11 -23.24 -6.17
C HIS A 201 -26.06 -22.63 -5.14
N ASN A 202 -25.55 -21.76 -4.26
CA ASN A 202 -26.37 -21.06 -3.28
C ASN A 202 -27.42 -20.15 -3.95
N SER A 203 -27.07 -19.44 -5.03
CA SER A 203 -28.03 -18.64 -5.81
C SER A 203 -29.17 -19.49 -6.35
N LYS A 204 -28.87 -20.63 -6.98
CA LYS A 204 -29.91 -21.55 -7.49
C LYS A 204 -30.81 -22.05 -6.37
N PHE A 205 -30.24 -22.39 -5.22
CA PHE A 205 -31.00 -22.80 -4.05
C PHE A 205 -31.94 -21.68 -3.56
N LEU A 206 -31.45 -20.44 -3.50
CA LEU A 206 -32.27 -19.28 -3.12
C LEU A 206 -33.38 -19.01 -4.14
N ASP A 207 -33.11 -19.15 -5.43
CA ASP A 207 -34.11 -18.98 -6.49
C ASP A 207 -35.23 -20.02 -6.34
N GLU A 208 -34.88 -21.30 -6.17
CA GLU A 208 -35.86 -22.38 -5.92
C GLU A 208 -36.66 -22.16 -4.63
N TYR A 209 -35.99 -21.72 -3.57
CA TYR A 209 -36.64 -21.44 -2.29
C TYR A 209 -37.61 -20.25 -2.41
N SER A 210 -37.19 -19.19 -3.09
CA SER A 210 -38.02 -18.01 -3.34
C SER A 210 -39.25 -18.35 -4.18
N ALA A 211 -39.12 -19.21 -5.19
CA ALA A 211 -40.23 -19.65 -6.02
C ALA A 211 -41.27 -20.43 -5.19
N LYS A 212 -40.83 -21.34 -4.31
CA LYS A 212 -41.71 -22.06 -3.39
C LYS A 212 -42.40 -21.13 -2.40
N ALA A 213 -41.66 -20.17 -1.83
CA ALA A 213 -42.21 -19.18 -0.92
C ALA A 213 -43.27 -18.31 -1.62
N ASN A 214 -42.99 -17.83 -2.83
CA ASN A 214 -43.93 -17.04 -3.62
C ASN A 214 -45.20 -17.83 -3.96
N SER A 215 -45.09 -19.09 -4.40
CA SER A 215 -46.26 -19.93 -4.65
C SER A 215 -47.11 -20.13 -3.38
N THR A 216 -46.47 -20.26 -2.22
CA THR A 216 -47.16 -20.36 -0.94
C THR A 216 -47.86 -19.06 -0.57
N ILE A 217 -47.20 -17.92 -0.77
CA ILE A 217 -47.76 -16.59 -0.57
C ILE A 217 -48.99 -16.39 -1.47
N ASP A 218 -48.89 -16.73 -2.76
CA ASP A 218 -50.01 -16.64 -3.72
C ASP A 218 -51.20 -17.50 -3.26
N GLY A 219 -50.93 -18.73 -2.79
CA GLY A 219 -51.97 -19.60 -2.22
C GLY A 219 -52.65 -18.99 -0.99
N TYR A 220 -51.88 -18.37 -0.09
CA TYR A 220 -52.44 -17.66 1.07
C TYR A 220 -53.20 -16.41 0.66
N GLN A 221 -52.73 -15.65 -0.33
CA GLN A 221 -53.43 -14.48 -0.86
C GLN A 221 -54.80 -14.88 -1.40
N ILE A 222 -54.90 -15.95 -2.19
CA ILE A 222 -56.18 -16.48 -2.68
C ILE A 222 -57.10 -16.85 -1.51
N LYS A 223 -56.58 -17.51 -0.47
CA LYS A 223 -57.37 -17.87 0.71
C LYS A 223 -57.86 -16.65 1.48
N VAL A 224 -57.01 -15.63 1.62
CA VAL A 224 -57.36 -14.35 2.24
C VAL A 224 -58.45 -13.65 1.45
N GLU A 225 -58.35 -13.59 0.12
CA GLU A 225 -59.39 -12.99 -0.73
C GLU A 225 -60.71 -13.76 -0.65
N ARG A 226 -60.66 -15.10 -0.60
CA ARG A 226 -61.87 -15.92 -0.36
C ARG A 226 -62.49 -15.64 1.00
N MET A 227 -61.67 -15.59 2.06
CA MET A 227 -62.15 -15.28 3.41
C MET A 227 -62.71 -13.86 3.50
N LYS A 228 -62.11 -12.89 2.82
CA LYS A 228 -62.65 -11.52 2.72
C LYS A 228 -64.01 -11.50 2.03
N ALA A 229 -64.17 -12.24 0.94
CA ALA A 229 -65.46 -12.35 0.24
C ALA A 229 -66.52 -13.02 1.15
N GLU A 230 -66.16 -14.09 1.85
CA GLU A 230 -67.05 -14.77 2.80
C GLU A 230 -67.42 -13.86 3.99
N ILE A 231 -66.47 -13.07 4.52
CA ILE A 231 -66.77 -12.05 5.53
C ILE A 231 -67.70 -10.99 4.97
N ALA A 232 -67.52 -10.55 3.73
CA ALA A 232 -68.41 -9.58 3.08
C ALA A 232 -69.84 -10.15 2.96
N ASP A 233 -69.98 -11.36 2.44
CA ASP A 233 -71.28 -12.04 2.29
C ASP A 233 -71.96 -12.28 3.64
N LEU A 234 -71.21 -12.73 4.66
CA LEU A 234 -71.72 -12.91 6.02
C LEU A 234 -72.09 -11.58 6.66
N SER A 235 -71.32 -10.53 6.43
CA SER A 235 -71.62 -9.19 6.93
C SER A 235 -72.88 -8.62 6.26
N ASP A 236 -73.08 -8.86 4.97
CA ASP A 236 -74.28 -8.47 4.24
C ASP A 236 -75.50 -9.28 4.69
N ALA A 237 -75.35 -10.58 4.91
CA ALA A 237 -76.39 -11.45 5.47
C ALA A 237 -76.76 -11.05 6.91
N LEU A 238 -75.78 -10.65 7.72
CA LEU A 238 -76.00 -10.09 9.06
C LEU A 238 -76.71 -8.75 8.99
N ASN A 239 -76.29 -7.84 8.11
CA ASN A 239 -76.96 -6.56 7.89
C ASN A 239 -78.40 -6.74 7.39
N GLN A 240 -78.66 -7.71 6.53
CA GLN A 240 -80.01 -8.07 6.09
C GLN A 240 -80.83 -8.68 7.23
N LYS A 241 -80.25 -9.57 8.04
CA LYS A 241 -80.90 -10.11 9.24
C LYS A 241 -81.11 -9.06 10.32
N GLN A 242 -80.26 -8.05 10.45
CA GLN A 242 -80.48 -6.89 11.32
C GLN A 242 -81.57 -5.98 10.76
N LYS A 243 -81.67 -5.82 9.43
CA LYS A 243 -82.79 -5.11 8.79
C LYS A 243 -84.12 -5.87 8.82
N CYS A 244 -84.11 -7.22 8.86
CA CYS A 244 -85.29 -8.07 9.06
C CYS A 244 -85.55 -8.43 10.53
N GLY A 245 -84.62 -8.08 11.42
CA GLY A 245 -84.67 -8.28 12.87
C GLY A 245 -84.73 -6.95 13.64
N SER A 246 -85.02 -5.83 12.96
CA SER A 246 -85.36 -4.55 13.59
C SER A 246 -86.81 -4.54 14.11
N ASP A 247 -87.23 -5.66 14.68
CA ASP A 247 -88.33 -5.82 15.63
C ASP A 247 -87.95 -6.94 16.63
N ALA A 248 -86.74 -6.86 17.17
CA ALA A 248 -86.41 -7.45 18.46
C ALA A 248 -85.55 -6.44 19.21
N PRO A 249 -85.95 -6.05 20.43
CA PRO A 249 -85.24 -5.04 21.18
C PRO A 249 -83.82 -5.54 21.41
N ASN A 250 -82.88 -4.61 21.38
CA ASN A 250 -81.63 -4.75 22.12
C ASN A 250 -81.98 -5.44 23.43
N ARG A 251 -81.59 -6.71 23.61
CA ARG A 251 -81.73 -7.37 24.90
C ARG A 251 -80.72 -6.66 25.80
N ASP A 252 -81.11 -5.48 26.28
CA ASP A 252 -80.84 -5.08 27.65
C ASP A 252 -80.96 -6.37 28.44
N VAL A 253 -79.87 -6.83 29.05
CA VAL A 253 -79.92 -7.84 30.09
C VAL A 253 -81.08 -7.40 30.96
N GLY A 254 -82.20 -8.14 30.88
CA GLY A 254 -83.49 -7.59 31.27
C GLY A 254 -83.32 -7.04 32.67
N THR A 255 -83.84 -5.85 32.98
CA THR A 255 -83.64 -5.18 34.28
C THR A 255 -83.77 -6.18 35.43
N ARG A 256 -84.69 -7.15 35.34
CA ARG A 256 -84.81 -8.28 36.27
C ARG A 256 -83.58 -9.19 36.42
N GLU A 257 -82.90 -9.60 35.35
CA GLU A 257 -81.71 -10.46 35.42
C GLU A 257 -80.52 -9.70 36.00
N ARG A 258 -80.32 -8.45 35.56
CA ARG A 258 -79.31 -7.55 36.13
C ARG A 258 -79.59 -7.30 37.61
N ASP A 259 -80.84 -7.00 37.96
CA ASP A 259 -81.26 -6.78 39.34
C ASP A 259 -81.09 -8.05 40.19
N SER A 260 -81.33 -9.23 39.62
CA SER A 260 -81.13 -10.51 40.31
C SER A 260 -79.64 -10.77 40.58
N LEU A 261 -78.78 -10.47 39.61
CA LEU A 261 -77.33 -10.58 39.77
C LEU A 261 -76.81 -9.57 40.79
N LEU A 262 -77.28 -8.32 40.73
CA LEU A 262 -76.93 -7.27 41.69
C LEU A 262 -77.35 -7.65 43.11
N LYS A 263 -78.55 -8.22 43.30
CA LYS A 263 -79.00 -8.73 44.61
C LYS A 263 -78.14 -9.89 45.11
N LEU A 264 -77.72 -10.80 44.24
CA LEU A 264 -76.86 -11.91 44.59
C LEU A 264 -75.46 -11.42 45.02
N VAL A 265 -74.87 -10.51 44.25
CA VAL A 265 -73.58 -9.89 44.57
C VAL A 265 -73.66 -9.10 45.88
N LEU A 266 -74.74 -8.35 46.10
CA LEU A 266 -74.95 -7.62 47.34
C LEU A 266 -75.08 -8.54 48.55
N GLY A 267 -75.82 -9.65 48.43
CA GLY A 267 -75.93 -10.65 49.49
C GLY A 267 -74.57 -11.25 49.88
N MET A 268 -73.73 -11.59 48.89
CA MET A 268 -72.36 -12.06 49.14
C MET A 268 -71.47 -11.00 49.77
N ALA A 269 -71.65 -9.72 49.43
CA ALA A 269 -70.90 -8.63 50.03
C ALA A 269 -71.30 -8.40 51.50
N ILE A 270 -72.59 -8.52 51.84
CA ILE A 270 -73.08 -8.37 53.22
C ILE A 270 -72.55 -9.53 54.08
N ASP A 271 -72.78 -10.78 53.67
CA ASP A 271 -72.42 -11.97 54.45
C ASP A 271 -70.92 -12.24 54.47
N GLY A 272 -70.26 -12.19 53.30
CA GLY A 272 -68.85 -12.57 53.16
C GLY A 272 -67.85 -11.46 53.49
N TYR A 273 -68.24 -10.19 53.33
CA TYR A 273 -67.35 -9.04 53.47
C TYR A 273 -67.84 -7.99 54.48
N GLY A 274 -68.91 -8.29 55.22
CA GLY A 274 -69.47 -7.40 56.23
C GLY A 274 -69.95 -6.06 55.68
N PHE A 275 -70.41 -6.00 54.43
CA PHE A 275 -70.88 -4.75 53.84
C PHE A 275 -72.13 -4.24 54.57
N ASP A 276 -72.00 -3.10 55.26
CA ASP A 276 -73.13 -2.43 55.90
C ASP A 276 -73.88 -1.54 54.89
N VAL A 277 -75.13 -1.90 54.64
CA VAL A 277 -76.04 -1.19 53.73
C VAL A 277 -76.41 0.19 54.27
N LYS A 278 -76.42 0.42 55.59
CA LYS A 278 -76.79 1.72 56.20
C LYS A 278 -75.61 2.67 56.32
N ALA A 279 -74.38 2.18 56.28
CA ALA A 279 -73.18 3.00 56.36
C ALA A 279 -73.03 3.94 55.15
N ALA A 280 -72.61 5.19 55.39
CA ALA A 280 -72.37 6.17 54.33
C ALA A 280 -71.10 5.87 53.50
N ARG A 281 -70.13 5.15 54.11
CA ARG A 281 -68.90 4.70 53.46
C ARG A 281 -68.53 3.33 54.04
N SER A 282 -68.23 2.38 53.15
CA SER A 282 -67.76 1.05 53.52
C SER A 282 -66.38 0.77 52.88
N PRO A 283 -65.43 0.17 53.62
CA PRO A 283 -64.14 -0.26 53.06
C PRO A 283 -64.27 -1.48 52.13
N THR A 284 -65.40 -2.20 52.15
CA THR A 284 -65.62 -3.46 51.43
C THR A 284 -65.30 -3.39 49.93
N ALA A 285 -65.55 -2.24 49.28
CA ALA A 285 -65.27 -2.11 47.85
C ALA A 285 -63.77 -2.22 47.52
N ARG A 286 -62.90 -1.75 48.41
CA ARG A 286 -61.45 -1.87 48.25
C ARG A 286 -60.98 -3.30 48.53
N GLU A 287 -61.55 -3.95 49.54
CA GLU A 287 -61.23 -5.35 49.86
C GLU A 287 -61.63 -6.30 48.72
N LEU A 288 -62.81 -6.07 48.12
CA LEU A 288 -63.26 -6.80 46.93
C LEU A 288 -62.34 -6.57 45.73
N SER A 289 -61.92 -5.33 45.50
CA SER A 289 -60.97 -4.96 44.44
C SER A 289 -59.64 -5.70 44.61
N ASP A 290 -59.06 -5.68 45.82
CA ASP A 290 -57.82 -6.38 46.15
C ASP A 290 -57.96 -7.91 45.98
N HIS A 291 -59.11 -8.49 46.37
CA HIS A 291 -59.39 -9.92 46.20
C HIS A 291 -59.54 -10.33 44.73
N LEU A 292 -60.25 -9.55 43.93
CA LEU A 292 -60.38 -9.79 42.49
C LEU A 292 -59.02 -9.70 41.81
N GLN A 293 -58.18 -8.73 42.20
CA GLN A 293 -56.85 -8.56 41.66
C GLN A 293 -55.95 -9.78 41.93
N ARG A 294 -56.05 -10.40 43.11
CA ARG A 294 -55.35 -11.67 43.41
C ARG A 294 -55.77 -12.84 42.51
N LEU A 295 -57.00 -12.80 41.99
CA LEU A 295 -57.52 -13.78 41.03
C LEU A 295 -57.23 -13.41 39.56
N GLY A 296 -56.51 -12.31 39.31
CA GLY A 296 -56.20 -11.82 37.97
C GLY A 296 -57.33 -11.03 37.30
N LEU A 297 -58.35 -10.63 38.05
CA LEU A 297 -59.46 -9.79 37.58
C LEU A 297 -59.26 -8.36 38.10
N SER A 298 -59.11 -7.37 37.22
CA SER A 298 -58.99 -5.97 37.62
C SER A 298 -60.33 -5.24 37.49
N LEU A 299 -60.86 -4.78 38.63
CA LEU A 299 -62.04 -3.92 38.72
C LEU A 299 -61.73 -2.79 39.69
N SER A 300 -62.02 -1.55 39.29
CA SER A 300 -61.71 -0.40 40.15
C SER A 300 -62.66 -0.33 41.35
N ASP A 301 -62.16 0.17 42.48
CA ASP A 301 -62.94 0.40 43.69
C ASP A 301 -64.20 1.23 43.42
N ASP A 302 -64.12 2.23 42.53
CA ASP A 302 -65.23 3.10 42.18
C ASP A 302 -66.30 2.37 41.36
N THR A 303 -65.89 1.48 40.46
CA THR A 303 -66.81 0.61 39.73
C THR A 303 -67.56 -0.32 40.67
N ILE A 304 -66.85 -0.93 41.64
CA ILE A 304 -67.46 -1.83 42.62
C ILE A 304 -68.44 -1.05 43.54
N ARG A 305 -68.06 0.15 44.01
CA ARG A 305 -68.96 1.02 44.78
C ARG A 305 -70.21 1.38 44.00
N ALA A 306 -70.08 1.70 42.71
CA ALA A 306 -71.21 2.04 41.87
C ALA A 306 -72.20 0.88 41.77
N TYR A 307 -71.72 -0.35 41.52
CA TYR A 307 -72.59 -1.53 41.45
C TYR A 307 -73.21 -1.91 42.79
N LEU A 308 -72.47 -1.80 43.90
CA LEU A 308 -73.03 -2.05 45.24
C LEU A 308 -74.11 -1.02 45.61
N ASN A 309 -73.94 0.25 45.24
CA ASN A 309 -74.95 1.28 45.45
C ASN A 309 -76.19 1.08 44.56
N GLU A 310 -75.97 0.67 43.31
CA GLU A 310 -77.06 0.30 42.40
C GLU A 310 -77.84 -0.90 42.95
N ALA A 311 -77.15 -1.93 43.44
CA ALA A 311 -77.77 -3.09 44.08
C ALA A 311 -78.54 -2.71 45.36
N LYS A 312 -77.98 -1.80 46.18
CA LYS A 312 -78.60 -1.30 47.39
C LYS A 312 -79.95 -0.62 47.12
N ALA A 313 -80.10 0.07 45.99
CA ALA A 313 -81.35 0.71 45.61
C ALA A 313 -82.48 -0.30 45.28
N LEU A 314 -82.14 -1.58 45.05
CA LEU A 314 -83.08 -2.63 44.65
C LEU A 314 -83.62 -3.47 45.82
N LEU A 315 -83.16 -3.21 47.05
CA LEU A 315 -83.65 -3.85 48.26
C LEU A 315 -84.97 -3.21 48.71
N PRO A 316 -86.02 -3.99 49.04
CA PRO A 316 -87.18 -3.46 49.73
C PRO A 316 -86.74 -2.96 51.12
N GLY A 317 -87.23 -1.79 51.53
CA GLY A 317 -86.71 -0.98 52.64
C GLY A 317 -86.75 -1.57 54.06
N ASP A 318 -86.99 -2.86 54.23
CA ASP A 318 -86.89 -3.59 55.50
C ASP A 318 -86.01 -4.83 55.33
N LEU A 319 -84.73 -4.69 55.66
CA LEU A 319 -83.86 -5.83 55.94
C LEU A 319 -83.97 -6.13 57.46
N PRO A 320 -84.23 -7.38 57.87
CA PRO A 320 -84.26 -7.76 59.27
C PRO A 320 -82.87 -7.54 59.92
N GLU A 321 -82.88 -7.05 61.17
CA GLU A 321 -81.68 -6.76 62.00
C GLU A 321 -80.79 -7.98 62.25
#